data_AF-A0A966TFZ8-F1
#
_entry.id   AF-A0A966TFZ8-F1
#
_cell.length_a   1.000
_cell.length_b   1.000
_cell.length_c   1.000
_cell.angle_alpha   90.00
_cell.angle_beta   90.00
_cell.angle_gamma   90.00
#
_symmetry.space_group_name_H-M   'P 1'
#
loop_
_entity.id
_entity.type
_entity.pdbx_description
1 polymer ?
#
loop_
_entity_poly.entity_id
_entity_poly.type
_entity_poly.pdbx_seq_one_letter_code
_entity_poly.pdbx_strand_id
1 'polypeptide(L)'
;MASLKKLSLFDISLIVVSLVIGMGIFRVPASVAATSGKEWIFFSVWIAGGLIALCGALTYAEIGQRLPAMGGYYKVFAECYHPAIGFSVNAIILISNAASLAIVALIGADYVSDLLYGKPVVLFLIRWWRL
;
A
#
# COMPACT_ATOMS: atom_id res chain seq x y z
N MET A 1 -4.24 4.98 -37.44
CA MET A 1 -3.08 4.65 -36.57
C MET A 1 -3.19 5.50 -35.32
N ALA A 2 -3.67 4.94 -34.20
CA ALA A 2 -3.77 5.66 -32.94
C ALA A 2 -2.36 5.92 -32.39
N SER A 3 -2.01 7.18 -32.17
CA SER A 3 -0.78 7.58 -31.49
C SER A 3 -0.78 6.98 -30.08
N LEU A 4 0.10 6.01 -29.83
CA LEU A 4 0.28 5.45 -28.48
C LEU A 4 0.83 6.56 -27.59
N LYS A 5 -0.04 7.13 -26.76
CA LYS A 5 0.32 8.18 -25.80
C LYS A 5 1.30 7.57 -24.79
N LYS A 6 2.59 7.93 -24.90
CA LYS A 6 3.61 7.57 -23.91
C LYS A 6 3.36 8.37 -22.64
N LEU A 7 3.35 7.71 -21.48
CA LEU A 7 3.28 8.40 -20.20
C LEU A 7 4.55 9.22 -19.99
N SER A 8 4.37 10.47 -19.56
CA SER A 8 5.48 11.32 -19.12
C SER A 8 5.96 10.88 -17.73
N LEU A 9 7.20 11.25 -17.37
CA LEU A 9 7.73 11.05 -16.03
C LEU A 9 6.84 11.71 -14.96
N PHE A 10 6.26 12.87 -15.29
CA PHE A 10 5.34 13.57 -14.43
C PHE A 10 4.07 12.74 -14.17
N ASP A 11 3.46 12.17 -15.22
CA ASP A 11 2.27 11.33 -15.11
C ASP A 11 2.54 10.12 -14.22
N ILE A 12 3.68 9.45 -14.42
CA ILE A 12 4.09 8.28 -13.63
C ILE A 12 4.28 8.67 -12.17
N SER A 13 4.95 9.79 -11.89
CA SER A 13 5.17 10.26 -10.52
C SER A 13 3.86 10.55 -9.79
N LEU A 14 2.89 11.19 -10.47
CA LEU A 14 1.57 11.48 -9.90
C LEU A 14 0.78 10.20 -9.62
N ILE A 15 0.84 9.21 -10.51
CA ILE A 15 0.23 7.90 -10.27
C ILE A 15 0.82 7.28 -9.01
N VAL A 16 2.15 7.25 -8.86
CA VAL A 16 2.79 6.69 -7.67
C VAL A 16 2.39 7.45 -6.40
N VAL A 17 2.38 8.79 -6.43
CA VAL A 17 1.95 9.62 -5.29
C VAL A 17 0.51 9.31 -4.89
N SER A 18 -0.41 9.15 -5.85
CA SER A 18 -1.80 8.79 -5.58
C SER A 18 -1.98 7.38 -4.99
N LEU A 19 -1.07 6.46 -5.30
CA LEU A 19 -1.08 5.11 -4.74
C LEU A 19 -0.52 5.08 -3.31
N VAL A 20 0.42 5.96 -2.99
CA VAL A 20 1.03 6.07 -1.65
C VAL A 20 0.13 6.84 -0.68
N ILE A 21 -0.46 7.95 -1.13
CA ILE A 21 -1.37 8.76 -0.31
C ILE A 21 -2.74 8.08 -0.30
N GLY A 22 -2.97 7.25 0.72
CA GLY A 22 -4.24 6.57 0.93
C GLY A 22 -4.75 6.71 2.37
N MET A 23 -5.66 5.80 2.75
CA MET A 23 -6.29 5.77 4.08
C MET A 23 -5.32 5.62 5.26
N GLY A 24 -4.11 5.13 5.00
CA GLY A 24 -3.07 5.00 6.03
C GLY A 24 -2.74 6.32 6.73
N ILE A 25 -2.76 7.46 6.03
CA ILE A 25 -2.40 8.75 6.62
C ILE A 25 -3.44 9.28 7.62
N PHE A 26 -4.69 8.81 7.56
CA PHE A 26 -5.74 9.28 8.47
C PHE A 26 -5.76 8.50 9.79
N ARG A 27 -5.42 7.21 9.75
CA ARG A 27 -5.47 6.33 10.94
C ARG A 27 -4.11 6.13 11.61
N VAL A 28 -3.06 5.93 10.82
CA VAL A 28 -1.75 5.50 11.34
C VAL A 28 -1.05 6.59 12.16
N PRO A 29 -0.99 7.87 11.73
CA PRO A 29 -0.30 8.90 12.52
C PRO A 29 -0.95 9.10 13.89
N ALA A 30 -2.28 9.08 13.97
CA ALA A 30 -3.01 9.20 15.23
C ALA A 30 -2.68 8.05 16.19
N SER A 31 -2.64 6.81 15.68
CA SER A 31 -2.26 5.62 16.46
C SER A 31 -0.82 5.68 16.96
N VAL A 32 0.12 6.09 16.08
CA VAL A 32 1.53 6.25 16.45
C VAL A 32 1.70 7.38 17.46
N ALA A 33 1.03 8.52 17.29
CA ALA A 33 1.06 9.63 18.23
C ALA A 33 0.54 9.23 19.62
N ALA A 34 -0.56 8.47 19.68
CA ALA A 34 -1.11 7.96 20.94
C ALA A 34 -0.15 7.02 21.69
N THR A 35 0.69 6.28 20.97
CA THR A 35 1.59 5.28 21.55
C THR A 35 3.00 5.84 21.84
N SER A 36 3.44 6.85 21.10
CA SER A 36 4.83 7.35 21.13
C SER A 36 5.16 8.17 22.38
N GLY A 37 4.15 8.78 23.03
CA GLY A 37 4.27 9.48 24.32
C GLY A 37 5.17 10.73 24.34
N LYS A 38 6.06 10.91 23.35
CA LYS A 38 6.96 12.04 23.16
C LYS A 38 6.98 12.44 21.68
N GLU A 39 6.90 13.74 21.42
CA GLU A 39 6.90 14.32 20.06
C GLU A 39 8.15 13.93 19.26
N TRP A 40 9.31 13.89 19.90
CA TRP A 40 10.56 13.50 19.25
C TRP A 40 10.53 12.07 18.70
N ILE A 41 9.92 11.14 19.44
CA ILE A 41 9.81 9.73 19.01
C ILE A 41 8.93 9.65 17.77
N PHE A 42 7.81 10.38 17.75
CA PHE A 42 6.92 10.45 16.58
C PHE A 42 7.68 10.88 15.32
N PHE A 43 8.38 12.02 15.34
CA PHE A 43 9.13 12.49 14.16
C PHE A 43 10.28 11.56 13.77
N SER A 44 10.99 10.98 14.74
CA SER A 44 12.09 10.05 14.46
C SER A 44 11.63 8.79 13.70
N VAL A 45 10.46 8.24 14.06
CA VAL A 45 9.88 7.06 13.39
C VAL A 45 9.49 7.39 11.95
N TRP A 46 8.94 8.58 11.71
CA TRP A 46 8.61 9.03 10.35
C TRP A 46 9.84 9.22 9.48
N ILE A 47 10.89 9.84 10.01
CA ILE A 47 12.15 10.02 9.28
C ILE A 47 12.79 8.67 8.98
N ALA A 48 12.84 7.76 9.97
CA ALA A 48 13.38 6.43 9.77
C ALA A 48 12.59 5.63 8.73
N GLY A 49 11.25 5.66 8.79
CA GLY A 49 10.38 5.03 7.81
C GLY A 49 10.56 5.60 6.40
N GLY A 50 10.71 6.93 6.29
CA GLY A 50 10.99 7.62 5.03
C GLY A 50 12.33 7.22 4.41
N LEU A 51 13.38 7.07 5.22
CA LEU A 51 14.69 6.60 4.76
C LEU A 51 14.64 5.15 4.27
N ILE A 52 13.95 4.26 4.99
CA ILE A 52 13.78 2.86 4.57
C ILE A 52 13.00 2.80 3.25
N ALA A 53 11.93 3.59 3.12
CA ALA A 53 11.14 3.68 1.88
C ALA A 53 11.97 4.21 0.71
N LEU A 54 12.82 5.22 0.94
CA LEU A 54 13.72 5.77 -0.09
C LEU A 54 14.73 4.72 -0.57
N CYS A 55 15.37 3.99 0.33
CA CYS A 55 16.28 2.89 -0.01
C CYS A 55 15.57 1.82 -0.86
N GLY A 56 14.34 1.46 -0.48
CA GLY A 56 13.50 0.54 -1.25
C GLY A 56 13.20 1.06 -2.66
N ALA A 57 12.79 2.33 -2.77
CA ALA A 57 12.48 2.96 -4.06
C ALA A 57 13.70 3.00 -5.00
N LEU A 58 14.90 3.31 -4.47
CA LEU A 58 16.14 3.30 -5.26
C LEU A 58 16.49 1.89 -5.75
N THR A 59 16.30 0.87 -4.91
CA THR A 59 16.52 -0.53 -5.28
C THR A 59 15.58 -0.94 -6.43
N TYR A 60 14.30 -0.57 -6.34
CA TYR A 60 13.33 -0.82 -7.41
C TYR A 60 13.64 -0.04 -8.69
N ALA A 61 14.14 1.19 -8.57
CA ALA A 61 14.55 1.98 -9.73
C ALA A 61 15.72 1.32 -10.48
N GLU A 62 16.70 0.78 -9.75
CA GLU A 62 17.82 0.06 -10.36
C GLU A 62 17.38 -1.23 -11.07
N ILE A 63 16.48 -2.01 -10.46
CA ILE A 63 15.89 -3.20 -11.09
C ILE A 63 15.13 -2.82 -12.37
N GLY A 64 14.32 -1.76 -12.31
CA GLY A 64 13.54 -1.29 -13.45
C GLY A 64 14.40 -0.78 -14.62
N GLN A 65 15.57 -0.22 -14.33
CA GLN A 65 16.55 0.17 -15.36
C GLN A 65 17.20 -1.04 -16.04
N ARG A 66 17.51 -2.10 -15.27
CA ARG A 66 18.16 -3.31 -15.78
C ARG A 66 17.21 -4.20 -16.59
N LEU A 67 15.92 -4.24 -16.21
CA LEU A 67 14.89 -5.07 -16.85
C LEU A 67 13.68 -4.21 -17.28
N PRO A 68 13.77 -3.44 -18.37
CA PRO A 68 12.67 -2.62 -18.89
C PRO A 68 11.65 -3.48 -19.65
N ALA A 69 10.99 -4.40 -18.96
CA ALA A 69 10.04 -5.33 -19.54
C ALA A 69 8.62 -5.13 -18.99
N MET A 70 7.62 -5.26 -19.87
CA MET A 70 6.21 -5.32 -19.45
C MET A 70 5.94 -6.64 -18.71
N GLY A 71 5.40 -6.56 -17.50
CA GLY A 71 5.08 -7.74 -16.66
C GLY A 71 5.30 -7.56 -15.15
N GLY A 72 5.85 -6.42 -14.72
CA GLY A 72 5.99 -6.08 -13.30
C GLY A 72 6.79 -7.12 -12.51
N TYR A 73 6.35 -7.41 -11.28
CA TYR A 73 7.02 -8.34 -10.37
C TYR A 73 7.19 -9.74 -10.97
N TYR A 74 6.16 -10.29 -11.63
CA TYR A 74 6.23 -11.63 -12.20
C TYR A 74 7.42 -11.80 -13.15
N LYS A 75 7.61 -10.85 -14.07
CA LYS A 75 8.66 -10.96 -15.08
C LYS A 75 10.05 -10.80 -14.49
N VAL A 76 10.22 -9.93 -13.50
CA VAL A 76 11.50 -9.78 -12.77
C VAL A 76 11.88 -11.09 -12.07
N PHE A 77 10.95 -11.72 -11.35
CA PHE A 77 11.24 -12.98 -10.64
C PHE A 77 11.33 -14.21 -11.55
N ALA A 78 10.58 -14.22 -12.65
CA ALA A 78 10.66 -15.30 -13.65
C ALA A 78 12.01 -15.32 -14.37
N GLU A 79 12.59 -14.16 -14.66
CA GLU A 79 13.89 -14.04 -15.33
C GLU A 79 15.07 -14.37 -14.38
N CYS A 80 14.99 -13.95 -13.11
CA CYS A 80 16.10 -14.12 -12.16
C CYS A 80 16.17 -15.51 -11.52
N TYR A 81 15.04 -16.21 -11.34
CA TYR A 81 15.01 -17.48 -10.59
C TYR A 81 14.39 -18.61 -11.39
N HIS A 82 13.07 -18.57 -11.59
CA HIS A 82 12.31 -19.56 -12.36
C HIS A 82 10.86 -19.06 -12.53
N PRO A 83 10.17 -19.35 -13.65
CA PRO A 83 8.78 -18.95 -13.86
C PRO A 83 7.80 -19.41 -12.76
N ALA A 84 8.09 -20.54 -12.11
CA ALA A 84 7.29 -21.06 -10.99
C ALA A 84 7.37 -20.15 -9.75
N ILE A 85 8.56 -19.62 -9.43
CA ILE A 85 8.75 -18.73 -8.30
C ILE A 85 8.10 -17.37 -8.58
N GLY A 86 8.21 -16.88 -9.82
CA GLY A 86 7.50 -15.68 -10.26
C GLY A 86 5.98 -15.80 -10.07
N PHE A 87 5.40 -16.96 -10.38
CA PHE A 87 3.97 -17.23 -10.16
C PHE A 87 3.60 -17.20 -8.67
N SER A 88 4.36 -17.89 -7.82
CA SER A 88 4.11 -17.91 -6.37
C SER A 88 4.16 -16.53 -5.73
N VAL A 89 5.17 -15.71 -6.09
CA VAL A 89 5.29 -14.33 -5.60
C VAL A 89 4.09 -13.50 -6.04
N ASN A 90 3.69 -13.60 -7.31
CA ASN A 90 2.54 -12.86 -7.81
C ASN A 90 1.22 -13.28 -7.13
N ALA A 91 1.05 -14.57 -6.81
CA ALA A 91 -0.10 -15.05 -6.06
C ALA A 91 -0.16 -14.46 -4.64
N ILE A 92 0.98 -14.39 -3.95
CA ILE A 92 1.07 -13.77 -2.61
C ILE A 92 0.73 -12.27 -2.69
N ILE A 93 1.26 -11.56 -3.69
CA ILE A 93 0.97 -10.13 -3.90
C ILE A 93 -0.52 -9.90 -4.16
N LEU A 94 -1.16 -10.77 -4.95
CA LEU A 94 -2.60 -10.68 -5.22
C LEU A 94 -3.42 -10.79 -3.92
N ILE A 95 -3.10 -11.77 -3.08
CA ILE A 95 -3.77 -11.98 -1.79
C ILE A 95 -3.52 -10.79 -0.86
N SER A 96 -2.28 -10.29 -0.80
CA SER A 96 -1.91 -9.13 0.02
C SER A 96 -2.69 -7.89 -0.39
N ASN A 97 -2.82 -7.61 -1.69
CA ASN A 97 -3.58 -6.46 -2.19
C ASN A 97 -5.07 -6.57 -1.85
N ALA A 98 -5.66 -7.77 -1.96
CA ALA A 98 -7.04 -8.01 -1.56
C ALA A 98 -7.24 -7.75 -0.05
N ALA A 99 -6.31 -8.22 0.78
CA ALA A 99 -6.34 -7.96 2.22
C ALA A 99 -6.20 -6.46 2.55
N SER A 100 -5.31 -5.75 1.86
CA SER A 100 -5.16 -4.30 2.02
C SER A 100 -6.44 -3.55 1.67
N LEU A 101 -7.10 -3.89 0.56
CA LEU A 101 -8.39 -3.28 0.17
C LEU A 101 -9.49 -3.58 1.19
N ALA A 102 -9.54 -4.80 1.75
CA ALA A 102 -10.49 -5.16 2.79
C ALA A 102 -10.28 -4.34 4.07
N ILE A 103 -9.03 -4.15 4.51
CA ILE A 103 -8.72 -3.30 5.68
C ILE A 103 -9.14 -1.85 5.44
N VAL A 104 -8.86 -1.32 4.24
CA VAL A 104 -9.29 0.04 3.87
C VAL A 104 -10.80 0.16 3.92
N ALA A 105 -11.56 -0.82 3.40
CA ALA A 105 -13.01 -0.82 3.47
C ALA A 105 -13.54 -0.87 4.92
N LEU A 106 -12.93 -1.69 5.79
CA LEU A 106 -13.30 -1.77 7.21
C LEU A 106 -13.07 -0.43 7.94
N ILE A 107 -11.91 0.20 7.72
CA ILE A 107 -11.61 1.51 8.28
C ILE A 107 -12.64 2.55 7.80
N GLY A 108 -12.96 2.52 6.51
CA GLY A 108 -13.94 3.44 5.91
C GLY A 108 -15.33 3.25 6.52
N ALA A 109 -15.74 2.00 6.72
CA ALA A 109 -16.99 1.67 7.37
C ALA A 109 -17.03 2.15 8.83
N ASP A 110 -15.93 2.00 9.58
CA ASP A 110 -15.83 2.52 10.95
C ASP A 110 -16.01 4.04 10.99
N TYR A 111 -15.33 4.81 10.12
CA TYR A 111 -15.51 6.26 10.05
C TYR A 111 -16.94 6.68 9.68
N VAL A 112 -17.58 6.00 8.71
CA VAL A 112 -18.97 6.29 8.31
C VAL A 112 -19.96 5.95 9.42
N SER A 113 -19.75 4.83 10.11
CA SER A 113 -20.64 4.39 11.20
C SER A 113 -20.52 5.23 12.47
N ASP A 114 -19.32 5.71 12.79
CA ASP A 114 -19.12 6.66 13.87
C ASP A 114 -19.84 7.98 13.57
N LEU A 115 -19.75 8.45 12.33
CA LEU A 115 -20.44 9.67 11.88
C LEU A 115 -21.98 9.55 11.91
N LEU A 116 -22.54 8.41 11.50
CA LEU A 116 -24.00 8.23 11.38
C LEU A 116 -24.67 7.70 12.65
N TYR A 117 -24.02 6.81 13.38
CA TYR A 117 -24.63 6.02 14.46
C TYR A 117 -23.88 6.05 15.79
N GLY A 118 -22.67 6.64 15.85
CA GLY A 118 -21.82 6.67 17.05
C GLY A 118 -21.48 5.29 17.62
N LYS A 119 -21.47 4.25 16.77
CA LYS A 119 -21.19 2.85 17.14
C LYS A 119 -20.25 2.21 16.13
N PRO A 120 -19.18 1.52 16.56
CA PRO A 120 -18.22 0.90 15.65
C PRO A 120 -18.80 -0.33 14.93
N VAL A 121 -18.50 -0.48 13.63
CA VAL A 121 -19.00 -1.55 12.75
C VAL A 121 -18.51 -2.93 13.16
N VAL A 122 -17.33 -3.04 13.76
CA VAL A 122 -16.79 -4.31 14.27
C VAL A 122 -17.75 -4.99 15.26
N LEU A 123 -18.42 -4.22 16.11
CA LEU A 123 -19.41 -4.72 17.06
C LEU A 123 -20.69 -5.19 16.38
N PHE A 124 -21.05 -4.59 15.23
CA PHE A 124 -22.18 -5.01 14.42
C PHE A 124 -21.90 -6.33 13.69
N LEU A 125 -20.73 -6.49 13.06
CA LEU A 125 -20.35 -7.72 12.37
C LEU A 125 -20.22 -8.92 13.31
N ILE A 126 -19.61 -8.76 14.50
CA ILE A 126 -19.52 -9.83 15.49
C ILE A 126 -20.90 -10.23 16.01
N ARG A 127 -21.79 -9.26 16.19
CA ARG A 127 -23.18 -9.51 16.62
C ARG A 127 -24.02 -10.19 15.53
N TRP A 128 -23.78 -9.87 14.26
CA TRP A 128 -24.49 -10.46 13.12
C TRP A 128 -24.01 -11.88 12.81
N TRP A 129 -22.70 -12.16 12.96
CA TRP A 129 -22.13 -13.51 12.75
C TRP A 129 -22.51 -14.51 13.86
N ARG A 130 -23.08 -14.02 14.97
CA ARG A 130 -23.62 -14.82 16.08
C ARG A 130 -25.13 -15.07 15.99
N LEU A 131 -25.80 -14.58 14.94
CA LEU A 131 -27.21 -14.82 14.60
C LEU A 131 -27.30 -15.78 13.41
#